data_AF-A0A1H3XZW3-F1
#
_entry.id   AF-A0A1H3XZW3-F1
#
_cell.length_a   1.000
_cell.length_b   1.000
_cell.length_c   1.000
_cell.angle_alpha   90.00
_cell.angle_beta   90.00
_cell.angle_gamma   90.00
#
_symmetry.space_group_name_H-M   'P 1'
#
loop_
_entity.id
_entity.type
_entity.pdbx_description
1 polymer ?
#
loop_
_entity_poly.entity_id
_entity_poly.type
_entity_poly.pdbx_seq_one_letter_code
_entity_poly.pdbx_strand_id
1 'polypeptide(L)' 'MFDEKAFKISVIMSGVTMKQVAEHLGINEATLYRKIKRDGDFSRKEINDLIPFLKIENPFPIFFA' A
#
# COMPACT_ATOMS: atom_id res chain seq x y z
N MET A 1 -1.03 2.84 -13.28
CA MET A 1 -2.25 2.18 -12.82
C MET A 1 -1.87 1.35 -11.61
N PHE A 2 -2.83 1.16 -10.70
CA PHE A 2 -2.60 0.53 -9.42
C PHE A 2 -3.51 -0.69 -9.26
N ASP A 3 -2.94 -1.81 -8.80
CA ASP A 3 -3.71 -3.01 -8.51
C ASP A 3 -4.12 -3.06 -7.03
N GLU A 4 -5.36 -2.64 -6.77
CA GLU A 4 -5.98 -2.68 -5.43
C GLU A 4 -6.02 -4.10 -4.84
N LYS A 5 -6.20 -5.14 -5.67
CA LYS A 5 -6.27 -6.52 -5.18
C LYS A 5 -4.89 -7.00 -4.78
N ALA A 6 -3.88 -6.78 -5.63
CA ALA A 6 -2.51 -7.16 -5.33
C ALA A 6 -1.98 -6.45 -4.08
N PHE A 7 -2.31 -5.17 -3.90
CA PHE A 7 -1.98 -4.43 -2.68
C PHE A 7 -2.65 -5.03 -1.43
N LYS A 8 -3.95 -5.34 -1.49
CA LYS A 8 -4.62 -5.95 -0.32
C LYS A 8 -4.07 -7.34 0.01
N ILE A 9 -3.71 -8.13 -1.01
CA ILE A 9 -3.05 -9.42 -0.81
C ILE A 9 -1.71 -9.23 -0.12
N SER A 10 -0.88 -8.25 -0.52
CA SER A 10 0.42 -8.02 0.15
C SER A 10 0.25 -7.62 1.62
N VAL A 11 -0.76 -6.82 1.96
CA VAL A 11 -1.11 -6.48 3.34
C VAL A 11 -1.49 -7.72 4.16
N ILE A 12 -2.31 -8.62 3.60
CA ILE A 12 -2.70 -9.88 4.26
C ILE A 12 -1.47 -10.78 4.44
N MET A 13 -0.65 -10.95 3.39
CA MET A 13 0.54 -11.80 3.42
C MET A 13 1.62 -11.31 4.39
N SER A 14 1.71 -10.00 4.61
CA SER A 14 2.64 -9.42 5.59
C SER A 14 2.14 -9.55 7.03
N GLY A 15 0.90 -10.00 7.26
CA GLY A 15 0.31 -10.21 8.58
C GLY A 15 -0.05 -8.92 9.31
N VAL A 16 -0.24 -7.81 8.57
CA VAL A 16 -0.60 -6.50 9.15
C VAL A 16 -2.01 -6.10 8.73
N THR A 17 -2.60 -5.16 9.47
CA THR A 17 -3.91 -4.60 9.18
C THR A 17 -3.80 -3.33 8.34
N MET A 18 -4.88 -2.96 7.63
CA MET A 18 -4.97 -1.67 6.94
C MET A 18 -4.76 -0.47 7.88
N LYS A 19 -5.16 -0.62 9.14
CA LYS A 19 -4.89 0.36 10.20
C LYS A 19 -3.38 0.55 10.43
N GLN A 20 -2.64 -0.54 10.59
CA GLN A 20 -1.19 -0.49 10.75
C GLN A 20 -0.47 0.06 9.51
N VAL A 21 -0.99 -0.19 8.31
CA VAL A 21 -0.49 0.45 7.09
C VAL A 21 -0.67 1.97 7.15
N ALA A 22 -1.85 2.45 7.56
CA ALA A 22 -2.12 3.87 7.69
C ALA A 22 -1.21 4.52 8.74
N GLU A 23 -1.05 3.87 9.90
CA GLU A 23 -0.16 4.28 10.99
C GLU A 23 1.30 4.36 10.52
N HIS A 24 1.79 3.34 9.79
CA HIS A 24 3.15 3.29 9.23
C HIS A 24 3.41 4.44 8.25
N LEU A 25 2.41 4.81 7.46
CA LEU A 25 2.48 5.95 6.54
C LEU A 25 2.25 7.31 7.21
N GLY A 26 1.92 7.34 8.51
CA GLY A 26 1.60 8.58 9.23
C GLY A 26 0.30 9.25 8.78
N ILE A 27 -0.66 8.47 8.27
CA ILE A 27 -1.97 8.95 7.79
C ILE A 27 -3.11 8.24 8.53
N ASN A 28 -4.33 8.77 8.45
CA ASN A 28 -5.51 8.06 8.93
C ASN A 28 -6.01 7.02 7.89
N GLU A 29 -6.79 6.05 8.36
CA GLU A 29 -7.34 4.98 7.53
C GLU A 29 -8.21 5.50 6.38
N ALA A 30 -9.00 6.56 6.60
CA ALA A 30 -9.82 7.16 5.55
C ALA A 30 -8.98 7.75 4.41
N THR A 31 -7.82 8.33 4.70
CA THR A 31 -6.85 8.79 3.70
C THR A 31 -6.26 7.62 2.94
N LEU A 32 -5.89 6.54 3.62
CA LEU A 32 -5.38 5.33 2.97
C LEU A 32 -6.40 4.75 1.97
N TYR A 33 -7.66 4.59 2.39
CA TYR A 33 -8.72 4.11 1.49
C TYR A 33 -8.97 5.06 0.32
N ARG A 34 -8.90 6.38 0.51
CA ARG A 34 -8.98 7.35 -0.60
C ARG A 34 -7.83 7.18 -1.59
N LYS A 35 -6.59 7.00 -1.12
CA LYS A 35 -5.42 6.77 -2.00
C LYS A 35 -5.61 5.52 -2.85
N ILE A 36 -6.00 4.42 -2.22
CA ILE A 36 -6.30 3.13 -2.88
C ILE A 36 -7.38 3.30 -3.96
N LYS A 37 -8.46 4.04 -3.65
CA LYS A 37 -9.56 4.26 -4.60
C LYS A 37 -9.24 5.25 -5.72
N ARG A 38 -8.23 6.11 -5.54
CA ARG A 38 -7.76 7.07 -6.56
C ARG A 38 -6.58 6.52 -7.34
N ASP A 39 -6.73 5.30 -7.87
CA ASP A 39 -5.70 4.61 -8.66
C ASP A 39 -4.33 4.54 -7.94
N GLY A 40 -4.35 4.32 -6.62
CA GLY A 40 -3.13 4.18 -5.82
C GLY A 40 -2.29 5.46 -5.78
N ASP A 41 -2.90 6.58 -5.36
CA ASP A 41 -2.25 7.89 -5.15
C ASP A 41 -1.21 7.86 -4.01
N PHE A 42 -0.17 7.04 -4.18
CA PHE A 42 0.98 6.89 -3.31
C PHE A 42 2.17 7.63 -3.93
N SER A 43 2.80 8.48 -3.13
CA SER A 43 4.08 9.08 -3.48
C SER A 43 5.18 8.01 -3.54
N ARG A 44 6.27 8.30 -4.25
CA ARG A 44 7.46 7.43 -4.28
C ARG A 44 7.99 7.11 -2.89
N LYS A 45 7.93 8.07 -1.97
CA LYS A 45 8.33 7.87 -0.57
C LYS A 45 7.43 6.84 0.10
N GLU A 46 6.11 6.99 -0.01
CA GLU A 46 5.16 6.02 0.56
C GLU A 46 5.35 4.62 -0.03
N ILE A 47 5.58 4.50 -1.34
CA ILE A 47 5.87 3.21 -1.98
C ILE A 47 7.15 2.59 -1.40
N ASN A 48 8.23 3.37 -1.29
CA ASN A 48 9.49 2.91 -0.71
C ASN A 48 9.36 2.54 0.77
N ASP A 49 8.50 3.22 1.53
CA ASP A 49 8.22 2.91 2.93
C ASP A 49 7.38 1.61 3.06
N LEU A 50 6.49 1.35 2.09
CA LEU A 50 5.63 0.16 2.06
C LEU A 50 6.34 -1.12 1.62
N ILE A 51 7.30 -1.04 0.69
CA ILE A 51 8.03 -2.21 0.18
C ILE A 51 8.62 -3.07 1.32
N PRO A 52 9.47 -2.53 2.22
CA PRO A 52 10.04 -3.32 3.32
C PRO A 52 9.01 -3.66 4.39
N PHE A 53 8.02 -2.79 4.62
CA PHE A 53 6.98 -3.00 5.65
C PHE A 53 6.04 -4.17 5.29
N LEU A 54 5.63 -4.25 4.03
CA LEU A 54 4.75 -5.29 3.50
C LEU A 54 5.52 -6.49 2.92
N LYS A 55 6.86 -6.48 3.00
CA LYS A 55 7.74 -7.53 2.44
C LYS A 55 7.45 -7.82 0.96
N ILE A 56 7.23 -6.75 0.18
CA ILE A 56 6.91 -6.86 -1.26
C ILE A 56 8.18 -7.18 -2.03
N GLU A 57 8.24 -8.34 -2.67
CA GLU A 57 9.37 -8.74 -3.51
C GLU A 57 9.40 -7.98 -4.85
N ASN A 58 8.22 -7.78 -5.46
CA ASN A 58 8.09 -7.06 -6.72
C ASN A 58 6.97 -6.00 -6.65
N PRO A 59 7.30 -4.69 -6.56
CA PRO A 59 6.31 -3.63 -6.47
C PRO A 59 5.67 -3.25 -7.82
N PHE A 60 6.28 -3.63 -8.96
CA PHE A 60 5.80 -3.25 -10.29
C PHE A 60 4.34 -3.63 -10.56
N PRO A 61 3.94 -4.90 -10.36
CA PRO A 61 2.55 -5.32 -10.58
C PRO A 61 1.52 -4.64 -9.67
N ILE A 62 1.96 -3.99 -8.59
CA ILE A 62 1.08 -3.36 -7.61
C ILE A 62 0.94 -1.87 -7.91
N PHE A 63 2.06 -1.14 -8.02
CA PHE A 63 2.08 0.33 -8.04
C PHE A 63 2.31 0.93 -9.43
N PHE A 64 2.72 0.12 -10.41
CA PHE A 64 3.11 0.58 -11.75
C PHE A 64 2.46 -0.24 -12.87
N ALA A 65 1.38 -0.96 -12.57
CA ALA A 65 0.61 -1.71 -13.54
C ALA A 65 -0.02 -0.77 -14.57
#